data_AF-A0A9E3BDW0-F1
#
_entry.id   AF-A0A9E3BDW0-F1
#
_cell.length_a   1.000
_cell.length_b   1.000
_cell.length_c   1.000
_cell.angle_alpha   90.00
_cell.angle_beta   90.00
_cell.angle_gamma   90.00
#
_symmetry.space_group_name_H-M   'P 1'
#
loop_
_entity.id
_entity.type
_entity.pdbx_description
1 polymer ?
#
loop_
_entity_poly.entity_id
_entity_poly.type
_entity_poly.pdbx_seq_one_letter_code
_entity_poly.pdbx_strand_id
1 'polypeptide(L)'
;MTIRYSAPWHKASFDAFLNDSLPRLLAEYIPLAGYAVEATGPYTCQIQLTFITEEHEAELTYTDLPQPDEDGIFQIKGQPIVVVPRATDDDLENTEIFCVGEQLYEYIQKRIGKAPDDLSWHSELARAWLPLDQWIDEFFDYRNKDSWATYVQPLDQTNWLARQSHLRRVSIQNRQRLFTPGHFGRACPFETPEGPNIGRIFPIALGAEIKNGKLVIVDESPEASLGLGAAMIPLLEHNEPVRLLMGTNMLRQWIVPEIPEPALVQSGNEPGTPDFWCGRNLLTAFISWNEDTYEDGIVLSESCAQRLCYNQPVEPGDKMSNRHGTKGVVSRILPDEEMPHLADGTPVELVFNFISLHARSNFGQIREAVLSRIARAKGQAMIIPPFQAPDGQQIRTWLAQTGLPEDGMEILTLGRNGKQLARRATVGEVYWGRLFHVAREKLYVPTDNKDAQLLNEYDYYALCEAGAFNTILELFNAGTTNSDDSNTCAEQVAMGGIEQAEAPSPQFSLLMKNLAVAGIQVELNENRLSFRLQEPPGTTLSLAQPIAHPWLRNHTLTRIGVCEELPEYHALLNANTR
;
A
#
# COMPACT_ATOMS: atom_id res chain seq x y z
N MET A 1 14.15 19.22 -18.38
CA MET A 1 13.52 19.61 -17.10
C MET A 1 14.47 19.24 -15.96
N THR A 2 14.68 20.10 -14.96
CA THR A 2 15.40 19.71 -13.74
C THR A 2 14.39 19.13 -12.76
N ILE A 3 14.43 17.82 -12.53
CA ILE A 3 13.45 17.16 -11.65
C ILE A 3 13.72 17.51 -10.19
N ARG A 4 12.68 18.00 -9.50
CA ARG A 4 12.70 18.20 -8.05
C ARG A 4 12.13 16.96 -7.37
N TYR A 5 13.03 16.15 -6.79
CA TYR A 5 12.64 14.94 -6.06
C TYR A 5 12.07 15.25 -4.68
N SER A 6 12.53 16.34 -4.04
CA SER A 6 12.14 16.70 -2.68
C SER A 6 10.69 17.17 -2.56
N ALA A 7 10.16 17.08 -1.33
CA ALA A 7 8.81 17.49 -0.95
C ALA A 7 8.88 18.58 0.15
N PRO A 8 9.40 19.79 -0.16
CA PRO A 8 9.76 20.79 0.86
C PRO A 8 8.57 21.32 1.66
N TRP A 9 7.34 21.12 1.18
CA TRP A 9 6.12 21.57 1.84
C TRP A 9 5.87 20.88 3.19
N HIS A 10 6.43 19.69 3.44
CA HIS A 10 6.28 19.02 4.73
C HIS A 10 6.98 19.79 5.85
N LYS A 11 8.29 20.02 5.68
CA LYS A 11 9.09 20.80 6.63
C LYS A 11 8.59 22.23 6.75
N ALA A 12 8.30 22.88 5.61
CA ALA A 12 7.80 24.25 5.60
C ALA A 12 6.45 24.40 6.34
N SER A 13 5.52 23.45 6.15
CA SER A 13 4.24 23.44 6.88
C SER A 13 4.44 23.21 8.36
N PHE A 14 5.29 22.24 8.75
CA PHE A 14 5.58 21.99 10.15
C PHE A 14 6.22 23.20 10.84
N ASP A 15 7.19 23.84 10.20
CA ASP A 15 7.87 25.02 10.73
C ASP A 15 6.91 26.21 10.87
N ALA A 16 6.02 26.42 9.91
CA ALA A 16 4.98 27.45 10.00
C ALA A 16 3.97 27.12 11.13
N PHE A 17 3.63 25.85 11.32
CA PHE A 17 2.82 25.45 12.47
C PHE A 17 3.53 25.77 13.79
N LEU A 18 4.78 25.32 13.93
CA LEU A 18 5.51 25.37 15.19
C LEU A 18 5.92 26.81 15.57
N ASN A 19 6.30 27.65 14.61
CA ASN A 19 6.79 29.00 14.89
C ASN A 19 5.70 30.09 14.81
N ASP A 20 4.63 29.85 14.06
CA ASP A 20 3.60 30.88 13.82
C ASP A 20 2.21 30.49 14.33
N SER A 21 1.70 29.32 13.93
CA SER A 21 0.28 29.00 14.13
C SER A 21 -0.03 28.46 15.53
N LEU A 22 0.85 27.61 16.06
CA LEU A 22 0.72 27.06 17.41
C LEU A 22 0.79 28.15 18.50
N PRO A 23 1.78 29.07 18.55
CA PRO A 23 1.80 30.11 19.59
C PRO A 23 0.57 31.02 19.54
N ARG A 24 0.06 31.35 18.34
CA ARG A 24 -1.18 32.13 18.20
C ARG A 24 -2.38 31.35 18.71
N LEU A 25 -2.51 30.07 18.35
CA LEU A 25 -3.56 29.20 18.87
C LEU A 25 -3.52 29.12 20.38
N LEU A 26 -2.35 28.89 20.97
CA LEU A 26 -2.22 28.81 22.42
C LEU A 26 -2.64 30.13 23.08
N ALA A 27 -2.18 31.28 22.58
CA ALA A 27 -2.52 32.59 23.12
C ALA A 27 -4.03 32.93 23.08
N GLU A 28 -4.81 32.29 22.20
CA GLU A 28 -6.28 32.44 22.18
C GLU A 28 -6.99 31.69 23.32
N TYR A 29 -6.36 30.65 23.88
CA TYR A 29 -6.98 29.72 24.84
C TYR A 29 -6.37 29.77 26.25
N ILE A 30 -5.11 30.20 26.38
CA ILE A 30 -4.36 30.27 27.64
C ILE A 30 -3.58 31.60 27.73
N PRO A 31 -3.26 32.12 28.93
CA PRO A 31 -2.53 33.40 29.11
C PRO A 31 -1.04 33.23 28.83
N LEU A 32 -0.71 33.02 27.55
CA LEU A 32 0.64 32.84 27.06
C LEU A 32 1.40 34.18 27.09
N ALA A 33 2.52 34.23 27.80
CA ALA A 33 3.40 35.40 27.89
C ALA A 33 4.71 35.21 27.12
N GLY A 34 5.18 33.97 26.98
CA GLY A 34 6.40 33.63 26.26
C GLY A 34 6.28 32.29 25.55
N TYR A 35 6.92 32.19 24.39
CA TYR A 35 6.97 31.00 23.56
C TYR A 35 8.33 30.92 22.89
N ALA A 36 9.06 29.84 23.13
CA ALA A 36 10.35 29.59 22.49
C ALA A 36 10.42 28.14 21.99
N VAL A 37 11.10 27.96 20.87
CA VAL A 37 11.28 26.67 20.22
C VAL A 37 12.76 26.51 19.91
N GLU A 38 13.30 25.34 20.22
CA GLU A 38 14.69 25.01 19.92
C GLU A 38 14.78 23.59 19.36
N ALA A 39 15.47 23.42 18.24
CA ALA A 39 15.77 22.09 17.70
C ALA A 39 16.82 21.42 18.59
N THR A 40 16.51 20.24 19.13
CA THR A 40 17.41 19.48 20.00
C THR A 40 18.16 18.38 19.23
N GLY A 41 17.73 18.09 18.00
CA GLY A 41 18.33 17.13 17.10
C GLY A 41 17.73 17.19 15.69
N PRO A 42 18.06 16.25 14.79
CA PRO A 42 17.48 16.21 13.45
C PRO A 42 15.98 15.91 13.45
N TYR A 43 15.50 15.14 14.42
CA TYR A 43 14.10 14.66 14.50
C TYR A 43 13.38 15.08 15.77
N THR A 44 14.00 15.90 16.62
CA THR A 44 13.44 16.33 17.90
C THR A 44 13.61 17.83 18.13
N CYS A 45 12.62 18.44 18.78
CA CYS A 45 12.67 19.81 19.27
C CYS A 45 12.15 19.89 20.72
N GLN A 46 12.37 21.05 21.32
CA GLN A 46 11.76 21.44 22.59
C GLN A 46 10.93 22.71 22.42
N ILE A 47 9.84 22.80 23.17
CA ILE A 47 8.99 23.99 23.27
C ILE A 47 8.98 24.45 24.72
N GLN A 48 9.33 25.71 24.97
CA GLN A 48 9.23 26.36 26.27
C GLN A 48 8.11 27.40 26.24
N LEU A 49 7.19 27.30 27.20
CA LEU A 49 6.09 28.22 27.41
C LEU A 49 6.28 28.98 28.72
N THR A 50 5.99 30.28 28.68
CA THR A 50 5.94 31.13 29.87
C THR A 50 4.53 31.67 30.04
N PHE A 51 4.00 31.59 31.25
CA PHE A 51 2.68 32.08 31.65
C PHE A 51 2.86 33.20 32.68
N ILE A 52 2.14 34.31 32.51
CA ILE A 52 2.12 35.39 33.51
C ILE A 52 0.75 35.41 34.17
N THR A 53 0.73 35.30 35.50
CA THR A 53 -0.45 35.57 36.34
C THR A 53 -0.19 36.79 37.22
N GLU A 54 -1.23 37.35 37.85
CA GLU A 54 -1.10 38.58 38.66
C GLU A 54 -0.07 38.45 39.81
N GLU A 55 0.26 37.23 40.25
CA GLU A 55 1.16 37.00 41.39
C GLU A 55 2.40 36.12 41.07
N HIS A 56 2.43 35.36 39.97
CA HIS A 56 3.50 34.39 39.67
C HIS A 56 3.78 34.21 38.17
N GLU A 57 5.06 34.00 37.83
CA GLU A 57 5.52 33.51 36.52
C GLU A 57 5.65 31.98 36.58
N ALA A 58 5.02 31.27 35.65
CA ALA A 58 5.12 29.83 35.53
C ALA A 58 5.74 29.45 34.19
N GLU A 59 6.64 28.47 34.21
CA GLU A 59 7.27 27.93 33.00
C GLU A 59 6.88 26.46 32.80
N LEU A 60 6.72 26.08 31.53
CA LEU A 60 6.47 24.70 31.13
C LEU A 60 7.30 24.37 29.90
N THR A 61 8.12 23.33 29.99
CA THR A 61 8.95 22.85 28.88
C THR A 61 8.51 21.46 28.45
N TYR A 62 8.23 21.30 27.16
CA TYR A 62 8.09 20.01 26.51
C TYR A 62 9.40 19.66 25.83
N THR A 63 9.98 18.53 26.20
CA THR A 63 11.20 18.00 25.60
C THR A 63 10.85 16.89 24.63
N ASP A 64 11.79 16.59 23.72
CA ASP A 64 11.73 15.44 22.82
C ASP A 64 10.50 15.37 21.91
N LEU A 65 9.92 16.53 21.56
CA LEU A 65 8.80 16.61 20.62
C LEU A 65 9.29 16.27 19.21
N PRO A 66 8.54 15.47 18.43
CA PRO A 66 8.96 15.07 17.10
C PRO A 66 8.92 16.26 16.12
N GLN A 67 9.94 16.34 15.26
CA GLN A 67 9.99 17.23 14.10
C GLN A 67 10.45 16.45 12.85
N PRO A 68 10.09 16.92 11.64
CA PRO A 68 10.56 16.30 10.42
C PRO A 68 11.97 16.78 10.06
N ASP A 69 12.71 15.96 9.32
CA ASP A 69 13.89 16.41 8.58
C ASP A 69 13.53 17.25 7.34
N GLU A 70 14.54 17.64 6.56
CA GLU A 70 14.38 18.47 5.35
C GLU A 70 13.54 17.79 4.25
N ASP A 71 13.44 16.46 4.26
CA ASP A 71 12.62 15.69 3.31
C ASP A 71 11.18 15.51 3.80
N GLY A 72 10.87 15.93 5.04
CA GLY A 72 9.55 15.79 5.65
C GLY A 72 9.36 14.50 6.44
N ILE A 73 10.43 13.78 6.77
CA ILE A 73 10.36 12.50 7.46
C ILE A 73 10.50 12.69 8.97
N PHE A 74 9.60 12.09 9.74
CA PHE A 74 9.67 12.01 11.20
C PHE A 74 10.29 10.68 11.64
N GLN A 75 10.94 10.65 12.81
CA GLN A 75 11.36 9.41 13.48
C GLN A 75 10.55 9.21 14.75
N ILE A 76 9.58 8.29 14.71
CA ILE A 76 8.69 8.02 15.85
C ILE A 76 8.99 6.62 16.37
N LYS A 77 9.54 6.52 17.59
CA LYS A 77 9.91 5.24 18.23
C LYS A 77 10.78 4.34 17.33
N GLY A 78 11.70 4.96 16.57
CA GLY A 78 12.60 4.28 15.64
C GLY A 78 11.99 3.92 14.28
N GLN A 79 10.73 4.25 14.03
CA GLN A 79 10.06 4.07 12.75
C GLN A 79 10.03 5.39 11.97
N PRO A 80 10.46 5.41 10.70
CA PRO A 80 10.26 6.57 9.84
C PRO A 80 8.79 6.71 9.48
N ILE A 81 8.23 7.91 9.71
CA ILE A 81 6.83 8.26 9.47
C ILE A 81 6.76 9.44 8.51
N VAL A 82 5.75 9.43 7.65
CA VAL A 82 5.33 10.59 6.85
C VAL A 82 3.88 10.92 7.16
N VAL A 83 3.55 12.21 7.16
CA VAL A 83 2.16 12.68 7.23
C VAL A 83 1.73 13.13 5.84
N VAL A 84 0.86 12.35 5.20
CA VAL A 84 0.44 12.59 3.82
C VAL A 84 -0.49 13.81 3.75
N PRO A 85 -0.22 14.80 2.87
CA PRO A 85 -1.09 15.93 2.63
C PRO A 85 -2.52 15.51 2.30
N ARG A 86 -3.49 16.17 2.93
CA ARG A 86 -4.92 15.91 2.74
C ARG A 86 -5.56 17.03 1.93
N ALA A 87 -6.25 16.67 0.86
CA ALA A 87 -7.16 17.54 0.14
C ALA A 87 -8.60 17.36 0.67
N THR A 88 -9.30 18.48 0.87
CA THR A 88 -10.69 18.48 1.36
C THR A 88 -11.71 18.03 0.30
N ASP A 89 -11.41 18.26 -0.97
CA ASP A 89 -12.27 17.94 -2.13
C ASP A 89 -11.47 17.36 -3.33
N ASP A 90 -12.15 16.82 -4.35
CA ASP A 90 -11.54 16.28 -5.56
C ASP A 90 -11.27 17.33 -6.65
N ASP A 91 -11.74 18.57 -6.47
CA ASP A 91 -11.28 19.71 -7.26
C ASP A 91 -9.93 20.26 -6.72
N LEU A 92 -8.83 19.64 -7.15
CA LEU A 92 -7.47 20.00 -6.72
C LEU A 92 -7.04 21.44 -7.06
N GLU A 93 -7.77 22.14 -7.93
CA GLU A 93 -7.51 23.55 -8.22
C GLU A 93 -8.01 24.47 -7.11
N ASN A 94 -9.22 24.21 -6.60
CA ASN A 94 -9.90 25.12 -5.67
C ASN A 94 -9.90 24.61 -4.22
N THR A 95 -9.63 23.32 -4.00
CA THR A 95 -9.57 22.71 -2.66
C THR A 95 -8.45 23.30 -1.80
N GLU A 96 -8.60 23.19 -0.49
CA GLU A 96 -7.49 23.40 0.45
C GLU A 96 -6.70 22.10 0.64
N ILE A 97 -5.41 22.27 0.90
CA ILE A 97 -4.43 21.21 1.12
C ILE A 97 -3.85 21.40 2.51
N PHE A 98 -4.03 20.38 3.35
CA PHE A 98 -3.57 20.35 4.73
C PHE A 98 -2.33 19.47 4.80
N CYS A 99 -1.17 20.08 4.98
CA CYS A 99 0.07 19.36 5.29
C CYS A 99 0.13 19.08 6.80
N VAL A 100 1.26 18.54 7.28
CA VAL A 100 1.41 18.12 8.67
C VAL A 100 1.12 19.22 9.69
N GLY A 101 1.55 20.46 9.41
CA GLY A 101 1.36 21.59 10.31
C GLY A 101 -0.11 21.98 10.45
N GLU A 102 -0.83 22.07 9.33
CA GLU A 102 -2.26 22.37 9.35
C GLU A 102 -3.07 21.23 10.00
N GLN A 103 -2.67 19.97 9.79
CA GLN A 103 -3.31 18.81 10.42
C GLN A 103 -3.09 18.79 11.95
N LEU A 104 -1.86 19.08 12.41
CA LEU A 104 -1.56 19.21 13.85
C LEU A 104 -2.31 20.38 14.49
N TYR A 105 -2.40 21.52 13.78
CA TYR A 105 -3.20 22.65 14.22
C TYR A 105 -4.67 22.25 14.46
N GLU A 106 -5.32 21.62 13.48
CA GLU A 106 -6.71 21.17 13.63
C GLU A 106 -6.86 20.15 14.77
N TYR A 107 -5.88 19.26 14.92
CA TYR A 107 -5.88 18.23 15.96
C TYR A 107 -5.82 18.81 17.37
N ILE A 108 -4.96 19.81 17.59
CA ILE A 108 -4.78 20.48 18.88
C ILE A 108 -5.96 21.43 19.15
N GLN A 109 -6.38 22.20 18.15
CA GLN A 109 -7.51 23.14 18.28
C GLN A 109 -8.79 22.46 18.76
N LYS A 110 -9.05 21.22 18.31
CA LYS A 110 -10.24 20.45 18.73
C LYS A 110 -10.18 19.94 20.18
N ARG A 111 -9.01 19.96 20.81
CA ARG A 111 -8.77 19.42 22.17
C ARG A 111 -8.55 20.51 23.20
N ILE A 112 -7.93 21.62 22.81
CA ILE A 112 -7.64 22.71 23.72
C ILE A 112 -8.93 23.40 24.18
N GLY A 113 -9.15 23.41 25.50
CA GLY A 113 -10.25 24.13 26.13
C GLY A 113 -9.84 25.55 26.50
N LYS A 114 -10.79 26.50 26.43
CA LYS A 114 -10.54 27.89 26.87
C LYS A 114 -10.42 27.94 28.39
N ALA A 115 -9.31 28.45 28.89
CA ALA A 115 -9.10 28.59 30.32
C ALA A 115 -9.96 29.71 30.93
N PRO A 116 -10.44 29.54 32.18
CA PRO A 116 -11.06 30.62 32.95
C PRO A 116 -10.07 31.77 33.22
N ASP A 117 -10.57 33.00 33.22
CA ASP A 117 -9.74 34.21 33.41
C ASP A 117 -9.16 34.31 34.84
N ASP A 118 -9.75 33.60 35.81
CA ASP A 118 -9.38 33.61 37.24
C ASP A 118 -8.47 32.43 37.65
N LEU A 119 -8.02 31.62 36.69
CA LEU A 119 -7.21 30.44 36.96
C LEU A 119 -5.75 30.82 37.31
N SER A 120 -5.26 30.39 38.47
CA SER A 120 -3.86 30.58 38.87
C SER A 120 -2.95 29.50 38.28
N TRP A 121 -2.18 29.88 37.25
CA TRP A 121 -1.26 29.00 36.53
C TRP A 121 0.00 28.68 37.32
N HIS A 122 0.30 27.39 37.40
CA HIS A 122 1.56 26.82 37.85
C HIS A 122 1.90 25.62 36.93
N SER A 123 3.15 25.17 36.91
CA SER A 123 3.64 24.21 35.91
C SER A 123 2.83 22.90 35.85
N GLU A 124 2.41 22.35 36.99
CA GLU A 124 1.60 21.12 37.06
C GLU A 124 0.21 21.31 36.42
N LEU A 125 -0.49 22.40 36.75
CA LEU A 125 -1.78 22.73 36.15
C LEU A 125 -1.64 23.04 34.66
N ALA A 126 -0.58 23.75 34.28
CA ALA A 126 -0.30 24.05 32.88
C ALA A 126 -0.13 22.77 32.04
N ARG A 127 0.60 21.79 32.57
CA ARG A 127 0.79 20.49 31.91
C ARG A 127 -0.48 19.65 31.88
N ALA A 128 -1.29 19.68 32.94
CA ALA A 128 -2.56 18.98 32.97
C ALA A 128 -3.58 19.57 31.98
N TRP A 129 -3.57 20.89 31.78
CA TRP A 129 -4.47 21.59 30.85
C TRP A 129 -4.02 21.44 29.39
N LEU A 130 -2.71 21.51 29.16
CA LEU A 130 -2.09 21.41 27.85
C LEU A 130 -1.12 20.22 27.82
N PRO A 131 -1.61 18.96 27.77
CA PRO A 131 -0.73 17.80 27.59
C PRO A 131 -0.28 17.69 26.12
N LEU A 132 0.46 18.69 25.64
CA LEU A 132 0.83 18.84 24.23
C LEU A 132 1.70 17.68 23.72
N ASP A 133 2.63 17.21 24.55
CA ASP A 133 3.45 16.02 24.29
C ASP A 133 2.59 14.78 24.06
N GLN A 134 1.63 14.51 24.95
CA GLN A 134 0.70 13.40 24.81
C GLN A 134 -0.15 13.53 23.53
N TRP A 135 -0.67 14.73 23.23
CA TRP A 135 -1.48 14.94 22.03
C TRP A 135 -0.68 14.73 20.74
N ILE A 136 0.57 15.19 20.70
CA ILE A 136 1.45 14.96 19.55
C ILE A 136 1.78 13.46 19.43
N ASP A 137 2.08 12.77 20.53
CA ASP A 137 2.32 11.32 20.53
C ASP A 137 1.08 10.54 20.03
N GLU A 138 -0.12 10.92 20.45
CA GLU A 138 -1.38 10.34 20.00
C GLU A 138 -1.63 10.62 18.51
N PHE A 139 -1.33 11.83 18.03
CA PHE A 139 -1.46 12.18 16.61
C PHE A 139 -0.57 11.27 15.75
N PHE A 140 0.66 11.00 16.20
CA PHE A 140 1.60 10.16 15.47
C PHE A 140 1.39 8.65 15.66
N ASP A 141 0.46 8.21 16.52
CA ASP A 141 0.13 6.78 16.63
C ASP A 141 -0.74 6.30 15.45
N TYR A 142 -0.07 5.95 14.35
CA TYR A 142 -0.69 5.41 13.13
C TYR A 142 -1.46 4.10 13.34
N ARG A 143 -1.37 3.45 14.51
CA ARG A 143 -2.14 2.24 14.84
C ARG A 143 -3.49 2.57 15.45
N ASN A 144 -3.67 3.79 15.96
CA ASN A 144 -4.98 4.27 16.36
C ASN A 144 -5.88 4.33 15.11
N LYS A 145 -7.13 3.85 15.20
CA LYS A 145 -8.07 3.85 14.07
C LYS A 145 -8.97 5.08 14.02
N ASP A 146 -8.69 6.09 14.84
CA ASP A 146 -9.36 7.38 14.76
C ASP A 146 -9.09 8.05 13.40
N SER A 147 -10.02 8.92 12.96
CA SER A 147 -10.02 9.50 11.60
C SER A 147 -8.71 10.20 11.21
N TRP A 148 -7.95 10.71 12.19
CA TRP A 148 -6.69 11.44 12.00
C TRP A 148 -5.50 10.55 11.62
N ALA A 149 -5.45 9.33 12.15
CA ALA A 149 -4.34 8.41 11.92
C ALA A 149 -4.26 7.93 10.45
N THR A 150 -5.32 8.11 9.67
CA THR A 150 -5.36 7.76 8.23
C THR A 150 -4.22 8.39 7.42
N TYR A 151 -3.77 9.59 7.79
CA TYR A 151 -2.77 10.35 7.05
C TYR A 151 -1.34 10.17 7.59
N VAL A 152 -1.20 9.64 8.80
CA VAL A 152 0.08 9.33 9.43
C VAL A 152 0.45 7.90 9.06
N GLN A 153 1.52 7.72 8.30
CA GLN A 153 1.84 6.42 7.71
C GLN A 153 3.31 6.07 7.93
N PRO A 154 3.62 4.79 8.21
CA PRO A 154 4.97 4.29 8.06
C PRO A 154 5.49 4.60 6.65
N LEU A 155 6.68 5.20 6.58
CA LEU A 155 7.29 5.52 5.30
C LEU A 155 7.53 4.23 4.51
N ASP A 156 7.23 4.27 3.21
CA ASP A 156 7.45 3.12 2.34
C ASP A 156 8.94 3.09 1.99
N GLN A 157 9.64 2.07 2.50
CA GLN A 157 11.08 1.95 2.37
C GLN A 157 11.49 0.85 1.39
N THR A 158 10.54 0.31 0.61
CA THR A 158 10.77 -0.80 -0.30
C THR A 158 11.94 -0.54 -1.26
N ASN A 159 11.94 0.65 -1.87
CA ASN A 159 13.03 1.16 -2.70
C ASN A 159 12.97 2.69 -2.77
N TRP A 160 13.91 3.31 -3.47
CA TRP A 160 13.97 4.76 -3.58
C TRP A 160 12.69 5.36 -4.15
N LEU A 161 12.15 4.78 -5.22
CA LEU A 161 10.96 5.32 -5.88
C LEU A 161 9.73 5.21 -4.98
N ALA A 162 9.61 4.12 -4.22
CA ALA A 162 8.56 3.92 -3.24
C ALA A 162 8.57 5.04 -2.20
N ARG A 163 9.75 5.34 -1.64
CA ARG A 163 9.97 6.40 -0.65
C ARG A 163 9.62 7.77 -1.20
N GLN A 164 10.24 8.16 -2.31
CA GLN A 164 10.04 9.51 -2.89
C GLN A 164 8.62 9.71 -3.40
N SER A 165 8.02 8.69 -4.00
CA SER A 165 6.62 8.77 -4.40
C SER A 165 5.69 8.89 -3.20
N HIS A 166 6.00 8.25 -2.06
CA HIS A 166 5.20 8.36 -0.83
C HIS A 166 5.26 9.78 -0.26
N LEU A 167 6.45 10.37 -0.17
CA LEU A 167 6.64 11.76 0.27
C LEU A 167 5.87 12.76 -0.61
N ARG A 168 5.69 12.44 -1.90
CA ARG A 168 4.95 13.27 -2.86
C ARG A 168 3.48 12.88 -3.03
N ARG A 169 2.83 12.22 -2.07
CA ARG A 169 1.38 11.90 -2.18
C ARG A 169 0.49 13.04 -1.70
N VAL A 170 -0.69 13.11 -2.28
CA VAL A 170 -1.86 13.81 -1.73
C VAL A 170 -3.01 12.81 -1.62
N SER A 171 -3.72 12.86 -0.49
CA SER A 171 -4.90 12.05 -0.24
C SER A 171 -6.17 12.90 -0.31
N ILE A 172 -7.16 12.44 -1.06
CA ILE A 172 -8.46 13.09 -1.24
C ILE A 172 -9.48 12.38 -0.35
N GLN A 173 -10.02 13.09 0.64
CA GLN A 173 -10.96 12.51 1.60
C GLN A 173 -12.32 12.19 0.97
N ASN A 174 -12.92 13.17 0.30
CA ASN A 174 -14.30 13.12 -0.17
C ASN A 174 -14.41 12.95 -1.69
N ARG A 175 -13.71 11.94 -2.24
CA ARG A 175 -13.72 11.68 -3.68
C ARG A 175 -15.14 11.41 -4.22
N GLN A 176 -15.62 12.28 -5.10
CA GLN A 176 -16.86 12.09 -5.89
C GLN A 176 -16.56 11.57 -7.29
N ARG A 177 -15.46 12.02 -7.90
CA ARG A 177 -15.02 11.69 -9.26
C ARG A 177 -13.62 11.10 -9.24
N LEU A 178 -13.34 10.20 -10.18
CA LEU A 178 -12.01 9.59 -10.30
C LEU A 178 -10.95 10.62 -10.71
N PHE A 179 -11.30 11.47 -11.69
CA PHE A 179 -10.48 12.56 -12.19
C PHE A 179 -11.36 13.78 -12.41
N THR A 180 -10.81 14.96 -12.10
CA THR A 180 -11.43 16.26 -12.38
C THR A 180 -10.45 17.11 -13.21
N PRO A 181 -10.93 18.13 -13.95
CA PRO A 181 -10.03 19.05 -14.66
C PRO A 181 -8.97 19.69 -13.75
N GLY A 182 -9.29 19.93 -12.47
CA GLY A 182 -8.36 20.47 -11.48
C GLY A 182 -7.13 19.58 -11.22
N HIS A 183 -7.17 18.29 -11.55
CA HIS A 183 -5.99 17.40 -11.43
C HIS A 183 -4.89 17.72 -12.44
N PHE A 184 -5.23 18.27 -13.61
CA PHE A 184 -4.27 18.47 -14.69
C PHE A 184 -3.14 19.41 -14.24
N GLY A 185 -1.89 18.96 -14.43
CA GLY A 185 -0.69 19.68 -13.96
C GLY A 185 -0.46 19.66 -12.44
N ARG A 186 -1.41 19.18 -11.62
CA ARG A 186 -1.31 19.14 -10.14
C ARG A 186 -1.07 17.74 -9.60
N ALA A 187 -1.69 16.74 -10.20
CA ALA A 187 -1.60 15.34 -9.81
C ALA A 187 -1.37 14.47 -11.05
N CYS A 188 -0.60 13.40 -10.90
CA CYS A 188 -0.34 12.51 -12.02
C CYS A 188 -1.60 11.71 -12.42
N PRO A 189 -2.00 11.71 -13.71
CA PRO A 189 -3.16 10.95 -14.16
C PRO A 189 -2.88 9.44 -14.28
N PHE A 190 -1.60 9.02 -14.30
CA PHE A 190 -1.18 7.64 -14.51
C PHE A 190 -0.72 6.93 -13.24
N GLU A 191 -0.94 7.53 -12.06
CA GLU A 191 -0.48 6.96 -10.80
C GLU A 191 -1.56 7.07 -9.72
N THR A 192 -2.21 5.95 -9.43
CA THR A 192 -3.13 5.79 -8.31
C THR A 192 -3.29 4.30 -7.99
N PRO A 193 -3.66 3.90 -6.75
CA PRO A 193 -3.90 2.50 -6.43
C PRO A 193 -5.05 1.90 -7.26
N GLU A 194 -4.95 0.63 -7.68
CA GLU A 194 -5.98 -0.06 -8.49
C GLU A 194 -7.23 -0.50 -7.68
N GLY A 195 -7.17 -0.42 -6.35
CA GLY A 195 -8.19 -0.97 -5.44
C GLY A 195 -9.21 0.05 -4.93
N PRO A 196 -9.76 -0.16 -3.71
CA PRO A 196 -10.77 0.73 -3.11
C PRO A 196 -10.35 2.21 -2.97
N ASN A 197 -9.04 2.46 -3.03
CA ASN A 197 -8.43 3.79 -2.91
C ASN A 197 -8.13 4.45 -4.28
N ILE A 198 -8.59 3.87 -5.39
CA ILE A 198 -8.46 4.47 -6.70
C ILE A 198 -9.09 5.88 -6.72
N GLY A 199 -8.34 6.87 -7.20
CA GLY A 199 -8.76 8.26 -7.23
C GLY A 199 -8.78 8.97 -5.86
N ARG A 200 -8.38 8.30 -4.78
CA ARG A 200 -8.23 8.91 -3.45
C ARG A 200 -6.79 9.25 -3.11
N ILE A 201 -5.84 8.67 -3.83
CA ILE A 201 -4.42 8.85 -3.59
C ILE A 201 -3.76 9.12 -4.93
N PHE A 202 -3.07 10.25 -5.01
CA PHE A 202 -2.31 10.65 -6.19
C PHE A 202 -0.92 11.12 -5.77
N PRO A 203 0.12 10.86 -6.57
CA PRO A 203 1.33 11.63 -6.45
C PRO A 203 1.11 13.03 -7.05
N ILE A 204 1.62 14.03 -6.33
CA ILE A 204 1.73 15.41 -6.78
C ILE A 204 2.68 15.45 -7.98
N ALA A 205 2.20 16.08 -9.05
CA ALA A 205 2.94 16.18 -10.31
C ALA A 205 4.31 16.83 -10.12
N LEU A 206 5.26 16.53 -11.01
CA LEU A 206 6.62 17.10 -10.96
C LEU A 206 6.63 18.63 -11.08
N GLY A 207 5.71 19.17 -11.86
CA GLY A 207 5.49 20.60 -12.06
C GLY A 207 4.55 21.24 -11.03
N ALA A 208 4.27 20.59 -9.90
CA ALA A 208 3.39 21.12 -8.86
C ALA A 208 4.07 21.19 -7.48
N GLU A 209 3.67 22.20 -6.70
CA GLU A 209 4.11 22.42 -5.32
C GLU A 209 2.93 22.81 -4.43
N ILE A 210 2.97 22.43 -3.15
CA ILE A 210 2.01 22.94 -2.16
C ILE A 210 2.54 24.27 -1.63
N LYS A 211 1.75 25.34 -1.80
CA LYS A 211 2.04 26.69 -1.29
C LYS A 211 0.79 27.28 -0.68
N ASN A 212 0.90 27.80 0.54
CA ASN A 212 -0.20 28.48 1.24
C ASN A 212 -1.51 27.66 1.23
N GLY A 213 -1.41 26.36 1.52
CA GLY A 213 -2.56 25.45 1.53
C GLY A 213 -3.20 25.15 0.15
N LYS A 214 -2.50 25.41 -0.96
CA LYS A 214 -2.98 25.13 -2.33
C LYS A 214 -1.95 24.36 -3.15
N LEU A 215 -2.40 23.52 -4.07
CA LEU A 215 -1.57 22.91 -5.10
C LEU A 215 -1.40 23.88 -6.28
N VAL A 216 -0.18 24.40 -6.44
CA VAL A 216 0.17 25.41 -7.44
C VAL A 216 1.03 24.76 -8.52
N ILE A 217 0.68 25.01 -9.78
CA ILE A 217 1.47 24.60 -10.95
C ILE A 217 2.64 25.59 -11.08
N VAL A 218 3.85 25.06 -11.14
CA VAL A 218 5.12 25.79 -11.32
C VAL A 218 5.82 25.47 -12.65
N ASP A 219 5.40 24.41 -13.33
CA ASP A 219 5.84 24.02 -14.68
C ASP A 219 4.65 23.41 -15.44
N GLU A 220 4.27 24.01 -16.57
CA GLU A 220 3.12 23.61 -17.39
C GLU A 220 3.48 22.63 -18.50
N SER A 221 4.75 22.21 -18.62
CA SER A 221 5.15 21.25 -19.65
C SER A 221 4.42 19.91 -19.48
N PRO A 222 4.08 19.20 -20.58
CA PRO A 222 3.36 17.93 -20.52
C PRO A 222 4.06 16.89 -19.64
N GLU A 223 5.39 16.80 -19.71
CA GLU A 223 6.20 15.92 -18.87
C GLU A 223 6.17 16.30 -17.39
N ALA A 224 6.01 17.59 -17.06
CA ALA A 224 5.90 18.05 -15.68
C ALA A 224 4.55 17.68 -15.03
N SER A 225 3.54 17.35 -15.83
CA SER A 225 2.25 16.85 -15.33
C SER A 225 2.32 15.38 -14.85
N LEU A 226 3.44 14.70 -15.07
CA LEU A 226 3.66 13.33 -14.61
C LEU A 226 4.06 13.29 -13.14
N GLY A 227 3.82 12.15 -12.49
CA GLY A 227 4.43 11.81 -11.21
C GLY A 227 5.81 11.20 -11.42
N LEU A 228 6.53 10.97 -10.32
CA LEU A 228 7.89 10.41 -10.38
C LEU A 228 7.93 9.06 -11.10
N GLY A 229 6.99 8.16 -10.81
CA GLY A 229 6.97 6.83 -11.40
C GLY A 229 6.74 6.89 -12.91
N ALA A 230 5.72 7.64 -13.35
CA ALA A 230 5.37 7.77 -14.77
C ALA A 230 6.47 8.48 -15.56
N ALA A 231 7.11 9.49 -14.99
CA ALA A 231 8.21 10.21 -15.61
C ALA A 231 9.45 9.33 -15.87
N MET A 232 9.59 8.20 -15.15
CA MET A 232 10.72 7.27 -15.24
C MET A 232 10.46 6.08 -16.19
N ILE A 233 9.30 6.05 -16.86
CA ILE A 233 8.97 5.04 -17.87
C ILE A 233 9.36 5.59 -19.25
N PRO A 234 10.39 5.06 -19.93
CA PRO A 234 10.66 5.43 -21.31
C PRO A 234 9.51 4.95 -22.21
N LEU A 235 9.27 5.65 -23.34
CA LEU A 235 8.27 5.22 -24.34
C LEU A 235 6.85 5.11 -23.76
N LEU A 236 6.53 5.88 -22.71
CA LEU A 236 5.27 5.74 -21.98
C LEU A 236 4.04 5.93 -22.87
N GLU A 237 4.13 6.80 -23.88
CA GLU A 237 3.10 7.09 -24.88
C GLU A 237 2.74 5.91 -25.78
N HIS A 238 3.51 4.81 -25.72
CA HIS A 238 3.21 3.54 -26.39
C HIS A 238 2.62 2.49 -25.46
N ASN A 239 2.18 2.89 -24.28
CA ASN A 239 1.48 2.04 -23.33
C ASN A 239 0.10 2.59 -23.06
N GLU A 240 -0.88 1.70 -22.98
CA GLU A 240 -2.23 2.05 -22.55
C GLU A 240 -2.21 2.57 -21.08
N PRO A 241 -3.02 3.59 -20.74
CA PRO A 241 -2.98 4.22 -19.41
C PRO A 241 -3.11 3.28 -18.20
N VAL A 242 -3.94 2.24 -18.26
CA VAL A 242 -4.05 1.26 -17.17
C VAL A 242 -2.74 0.48 -17.02
N ARG A 243 -2.04 0.20 -18.11
CA ARG A 243 -0.71 -0.44 -18.05
C ARG A 243 0.36 0.48 -17.51
N LEU A 244 0.32 1.76 -17.83
CA LEU A 244 1.21 2.74 -17.18
C LEU A 244 0.95 2.76 -15.68
N LEU A 245 -0.31 2.82 -15.26
CA LEU A 245 -0.70 2.79 -13.85
C LEU A 245 -0.21 1.53 -13.13
N MET A 246 -0.35 0.37 -13.75
CA MET A 246 0.21 -0.86 -13.20
C MET A 246 1.74 -0.80 -13.13
N GLY A 247 2.40 -0.31 -14.18
CA GLY A 247 3.87 -0.21 -14.25
C GLY A 247 4.44 0.67 -13.13
N THR A 248 3.87 1.86 -12.92
CA THR A 248 4.27 2.77 -11.85
C THR A 248 4.01 2.17 -10.46
N ASN A 249 2.89 1.47 -10.28
CA ASN A 249 2.57 0.79 -9.04
C ASN A 249 3.54 -0.36 -8.73
N MET A 250 3.96 -1.13 -9.74
CA MET A 250 4.85 -2.27 -9.58
C MET A 250 6.31 -1.86 -9.40
N LEU A 251 6.78 -0.78 -10.04
CA LEU A 251 8.13 -0.24 -9.85
C LEU A 251 8.46 0.03 -8.36
N ARG A 252 7.48 0.53 -7.59
CA ARG A 252 7.63 0.78 -6.15
C ARG A 252 7.71 -0.51 -5.31
N GLN A 253 7.43 -1.66 -5.91
CA GLN A 253 7.44 -2.97 -5.23
C GLN A 253 8.69 -3.79 -5.56
N TRP A 254 9.60 -3.26 -6.39
CA TRP A 254 10.81 -3.96 -6.77
C TRP A 254 11.79 -4.05 -5.61
N ILE A 255 12.34 -5.24 -5.40
CA ILE A 255 13.38 -5.50 -4.42
C ILE A 255 14.68 -4.84 -4.90
N VAL A 256 15.40 -4.18 -4.00
CA VAL A 256 16.68 -3.54 -4.30
C VAL A 256 17.79 -4.60 -4.41
N PRO A 257 18.50 -4.72 -5.55
CA PRO A 257 19.66 -5.57 -5.69
C PRO A 257 20.88 -4.95 -4.98
N GLU A 258 21.84 -5.79 -4.57
CA GLU A 258 23.11 -5.32 -4.02
C GLU A 258 23.93 -4.51 -5.03
N ILE A 259 23.98 -4.98 -6.27
CA ILE A 259 24.67 -4.30 -7.38
C ILE A 259 23.61 -3.65 -8.28
N PRO A 260 23.59 -2.30 -8.40
CA PRO A 260 22.69 -1.61 -9.30
C PRO A 260 23.06 -1.86 -10.76
N GLU A 261 22.06 -1.99 -11.63
CA GLU A 261 22.26 -2.11 -13.08
C GLU A 261 21.37 -1.07 -13.78
N PRO A 262 21.93 0.03 -14.31
CA PRO A 262 21.15 1.00 -15.07
C PRO A 262 20.51 0.40 -16.32
N ALA A 263 19.29 0.83 -16.63
CA ALA A 263 18.59 0.38 -17.84
C ALA A 263 19.31 0.86 -19.11
N LEU A 264 19.29 0.06 -20.18
CA LEU A 264 19.86 0.45 -21.48
C LEU A 264 19.00 1.46 -22.23
N VAL A 265 17.70 1.48 -21.95
CA VAL A 265 16.76 2.49 -22.43
C VAL A 265 16.24 3.24 -21.22
N GLN A 266 16.42 4.55 -21.19
CA GLN A 266 16.13 5.39 -20.03
C GLN A 266 15.22 6.54 -20.44
N SER A 267 14.49 7.10 -19.50
CA SER A 267 13.75 8.35 -19.68
C SER A 267 14.65 9.58 -19.63
N GLY A 268 15.81 9.48 -18.98
CA GLY A 268 16.67 10.63 -18.64
C GLY A 268 16.23 11.35 -17.37
N ASN A 269 15.20 10.83 -16.70
CA ASN A 269 14.61 11.36 -15.47
C ASN A 269 15.01 10.56 -14.23
N GLU A 270 15.85 9.54 -14.39
CA GLU A 270 16.32 8.68 -13.32
C GLU A 270 17.30 9.42 -12.39
N PRO A 271 17.20 9.22 -11.08
CA PRO A 271 18.10 9.86 -10.11
C PRO A 271 19.51 9.25 -10.16
N GLY A 272 20.50 10.02 -9.71
CA GLY A 272 21.88 9.56 -9.58
C GLY A 272 22.15 8.63 -8.39
N THR A 273 21.14 7.90 -7.90
CA THR A 273 21.25 7.04 -6.71
C THR A 273 21.20 5.54 -7.07
N PRO A 274 22.06 4.70 -6.48
CA PRO A 274 22.08 3.26 -6.73
C PRO A 274 20.76 2.54 -6.45
N ASP A 275 20.09 2.88 -5.36
CA ASP A 275 18.87 2.21 -4.86
C ASP A 275 17.60 2.48 -5.68
N PHE A 276 17.72 3.25 -6.77
CA PHE A 276 16.69 3.37 -7.79
C PHE A 276 16.74 2.22 -8.80
N TRP A 277 17.94 1.75 -9.16
CA TRP A 277 18.14 0.75 -10.21
C TRP A 277 17.87 -0.66 -9.70
N CYS A 278 16.58 -0.95 -9.50
CA CYS A 278 16.11 -2.18 -8.87
C CYS A 278 15.94 -3.38 -9.83
N GLY A 279 16.23 -3.19 -11.13
CA GLY A 279 16.01 -4.19 -12.16
C GLY A 279 17.29 -4.73 -12.79
N ARG A 280 17.09 -5.51 -13.87
CA ARG A 280 18.13 -6.07 -14.74
C ARG A 280 17.72 -5.89 -16.19
N ASN A 281 18.68 -5.59 -17.07
CA ASN A 281 18.45 -5.69 -18.51
C ASN A 281 18.49 -7.17 -18.87
N LEU A 282 17.31 -7.76 -19.13
CA LEU A 282 17.16 -9.19 -19.42
C LEU A 282 16.85 -9.39 -20.89
N LEU A 283 17.67 -10.18 -21.58
CA LEU A 283 17.46 -10.53 -22.99
C LEU A 283 16.14 -11.33 -23.14
N THR A 284 15.08 -10.60 -23.47
CA THR A 284 13.71 -11.07 -23.50
C THR A 284 13.32 -11.46 -24.92
N ALA A 285 12.86 -12.70 -25.10
CA ALA A 285 12.24 -13.18 -26.33
C ALA A 285 10.72 -13.15 -26.23
N PHE A 286 10.08 -12.50 -27.19
CA PHE A 286 8.62 -12.44 -27.27
C PHE A 286 8.07 -13.59 -28.13
N ILE A 287 8.01 -14.78 -27.55
CA ILE A 287 7.52 -16.01 -28.18
C ILE A 287 6.66 -16.81 -27.19
N SER A 288 5.79 -17.67 -27.69
CA SER A 288 5.12 -18.67 -26.85
C SER A 288 6.05 -19.87 -26.66
N TRP A 289 6.11 -20.40 -25.43
CA TRP A 289 6.95 -21.53 -25.05
C TRP A 289 6.13 -22.55 -24.27
N ASN A 290 5.64 -23.56 -25.00
CA ASN A 290 4.85 -24.68 -24.48
C ASN A 290 3.74 -24.18 -23.52
N GLU A 291 3.42 -24.97 -22.50
CA GLU A 291 2.55 -24.58 -21.38
C GLU A 291 3.22 -23.63 -20.38
N ASP A 292 4.56 -23.53 -20.41
CA ASP A 292 5.31 -22.76 -19.41
C ASP A 292 5.04 -21.24 -19.52
N THR A 293 4.71 -20.73 -20.71
CA THR A 293 4.28 -19.34 -20.89
C THR A 293 2.76 -19.17 -21.04
N TYR A 294 1.97 -20.14 -20.55
CA TYR A 294 0.52 -20.00 -20.52
C TYR A 294 0.11 -18.79 -19.67
N GLU A 295 -0.88 -18.02 -20.13
CA GLU A 295 -1.28 -16.74 -19.53
C GLU A 295 -0.09 -15.77 -19.37
N ASP A 296 0.36 -15.58 -18.13
CA ASP A 296 1.45 -14.70 -17.73
C ASP A 296 2.63 -15.47 -17.11
N GLY A 297 2.75 -16.75 -17.42
CA GLY A 297 3.92 -17.56 -17.10
C GLY A 297 5.18 -17.01 -17.78
N ILE A 298 6.27 -16.95 -17.03
CA ILE A 298 7.59 -16.52 -17.50
C ILE A 298 8.57 -17.67 -17.34
N VAL A 299 9.34 -17.94 -18.39
CA VAL A 299 10.47 -18.86 -18.34
C VAL A 299 11.76 -18.06 -18.23
N LEU A 300 12.60 -18.44 -17.27
CA LEU A 300 13.93 -17.85 -17.08
C LEU A 300 15.03 -18.85 -17.43
N SER A 301 16.17 -18.36 -17.90
CA SER A 301 17.40 -19.15 -17.96
C SER A 301 18.02 -19.29 -16.56
N GLU A 302 18.86 -20.30 -16.36
CA GLU A 302 19.57 -20.54 -15.09
C GLU A 302 20.52 -19.37 -14.78
N SER A 303 21.28 -18.87 -15.76
CA SER A 303 22.14 -17.70 -15.57
C SER A 303 21.35 -16.43 -15.25
N CYS A 304 20.18 -16.24 -15.88
CA CYS A 304 19.27 -15.14 -15.56
C CYS A 304 18.78 -15.23 -14.12
N ALA A 305 18.36 -16.42 -13.69
CA ALA A 305 17.92 -16.66 -12.32
C ALA A 305 19.01 -16.29 -11.29
N GLN A 306 20.28 -16.63 -11.58
CA GLN A 306 21.41 -16.23 -10.74
C GLN A 306 21.60 -14.71 -10.67
N ARG A 307 21.40 -13.96 -11.77
CA ARG A 307 21.45 -12.49 -11.77
C ARG A 307 20.32 -11.83 -10.96
N LEU A 308 19.22 -12.56 -10.72
CA LEU A 308 18.04 -12.14 -9.97
C LEU A 308 18.04 -12.66 -8.52
N CYS A 309 19.11 -13.35 -8.11
CA CYS A 309 19.38 -13.70 -6.71
C CYS A 309 19.78 -12.45 -5.93
N TYR A 310 18.80 -11.81 -5.30
CA TYR A 310 19.03 -10.66 -4.42
C TYR A 310 19.25 -11.16 -2.99
N ASN A 311 18.32 -10.85 -2.09
CA ASN A 311 18.31 -11.38 -0.72
C ASN A 311 18.07 -12.91 -0.66
N GLN A 312 17.40 -13.47 -1.67
CA GLN A 312 17.12 -14.89 -1.77
C GLN A 312 17.11 -15.34 -3.24
N PRO A 313 17.30 -16.64 -3.54
CA PRO A 313 17.17 -17.16 -4.90
C PRO A 313 15.80 -16.86 -5.50
N VAL A 314 15.74 -16.67 -6.82
CA VAL A 314 14.45 -16.65 -7.54
C VAL A 314 13.96 -18.08 -7.74
N GLU A 315 12.66 -18.31 -7.54
CA GLU A 315 12.05 -19.63 -7.62
C GLU A 315 10.75 -19.59 -8.43
N PRO A 316 10.29 -20.73 -9.00
CA PRO A 316 8.96 -20.81 -9.57
C PRO A 316 7.88 -20.35 -8.57
N GLY A 317 6.95 -19.52 -9.04
CA GLY A 317 5.95 -18.83 -8.23
C GLY A 317 6.30 -17.37 -7.91
N ASP A 318 7.56 -16.96 -8.04
CA ASP A 318 7.96 -15.57 -7.81
C ASP A 318 7.38 -14.63 -8.86
N LYS A 319 7.00 -13.43 -8.43
CA LYS A 319 6.41 -12.43 -9.31
C LYS A 319 7.47 -11.46 -9.83
N MET A 320 7.45 -11.26 -11.14
CA MET A 320 8.27 -10.28 -11.85
C MET A 320 7.40 -9.27 -12.58
N SER A 321 7.97 -8.11 -12.90
CA SER A 321 7.35 -7.12 -13.77
C SER A 321 8.38 -6.28 -14.52
N ASN A 322 7.93 -5.58 -15.56
CA ASN A 322 8.70 -4.54 -16.22
C ASN A 322 7.99 -3.18 -16.09
N ARG A 323 8.67 -2.13 -16.55
CA ARG A 323 8.21 -0.74 -16.43
C ARG A 323 6.97 -0.42 -17.26
N HIS A 324 6.58 -1.30 -18.17
CA HIS A 324 5.47 -1.13 -19.11
C HIS A 324 4.16 -1.78 -18.63
N GLY A 325 4.06 -2.16 -17.35
CA GLY A 325 2.85 -2.75 -16.78
C GLY A 325 2.64 -4.22 -17.15
N THR A 326 3.67 -4.89 -17.68
CA THR A 326 3.69 -6.35 -17.77
C THR A 326 4.10 -6.91 -16.42
N LYS A 327 3.36 -7.91 -15.98
CA LYS A 327 3.69 -8.76 -14.83
C LYS A 327 3.63 -10.20 -15.27
N GLY A 328 4.41 -11.04 -14.62
CA GLY A 328 4.31 -12.48 -14.79
C GLY A 328 4.86 -13.23 -13.60
N VAL A 329 4.54 -14.51 -13.55
CA VAL A 329 4.98 -15.43 -12.51
C VAL A 329 6.01 -16.35 -13.12
N VAL A 330 7.15 -16.52 -12.48
CA VAL A 330 8.17 -17.49 -12.91
C VAL A 330 7.53 -18.87 -12.87
N SER A 331 7.36 -19.51 -14.02
CA SER A 331 6.76 -20.85 -14.14
C SER A 331 7.84 -21.93 -14.15
N ARG A 332 8.95 -21.64 -14.82
CA ARG A 332 10.07 -22.56 -14.97
C ARG A 332 11.40 -21.82 -15.08
N ILE A 333 12.44 -22.43 -14.53
CA ILE A 333 13.84 -22.04 -14.74
C ILE A 333 14.48 -23.18 -15.53
N LEU A 334 15.03 -22.88 -16.72
CA LEU A 334 15.64 -23.86 -17.62
C LEU A 334 17.16 -23.70 -17.65
N PRO A 335 17.92 -24.79 -17.85
CA PRO A 335 19.33 -24.69 -18.19
C PRO A 335 19.53 -23.78 -19.40
N ASP A 336 20.60 -22.98 -19.41
CA ASP A 336 20.91 -22.06 -20.51
C ASP A 336 20.94 -22.75 -21.88
N GLU A 337 21.42 -24.00 -21.93
CA GLU A 337 21.51 -24.79 -23.17
C GLU A 337 20.14 -25.18 -23.77
N GLU A 338 19.08 -25.16 -22.97
CA GLU A 338 17.70 -25.46 -23.38
C GLU A 338 16.93 -24.22 -23.84
N MET A 339 17.40 -23.02 -23.47
CA MET A 339 16.76 -21.76 -23.87
C MET A 339 16.81 -21.54 -25.38
N PRO A 340 15.94 -20.72 -25.97
CA PRO A 340 16.16 -20.20 -27.31
C PRO A 340 17.50 -19.47 -27.42
N HIS A 341 18.23 -19.66 -28.51
CA HIS A 341 19.51 -19.00 -28.76
C HIS A 341 19.42 -18.03 -29.95
N LEU A 342 20.11 -16.90 -29.82
CA LEU A 342 20.42 -16.01 -30.93
C LEU A 342 21.40 -16.67 -31.92
N ALA A 343 21.60 -16.05 -33.08
CA ALA A 343 22.48 -16.58 -34.14
C ALA A 343 23.96 -16.67 -33.71
N ASP A 344 24.39 -15.87 -32.73
CA ASP A 344 25.74 -15.91 -32.17
C ASP A 344 25.91 -16.97 -31.05
N GLY A 345 24.86 -17.72 -30.74
CA GLY A 345 24.86 -18.73 -29.67
C GLY A 345 24.59 -18.15 -28.28
N THR A 346 24.20 -16.89 -28.16
CA THR A 346 23.76 -16.33 -26.87
C THR A 346 22.37 -16.89 -26.50
N PRO A 347 22.19 -17.53 -25.33
CA PRO A 347 20.87 -17.93 -24.86
C PRO A 347 20.05 -16.70 -24.46
N VAL A 348 18.74 -16.71 -24.76
CA VAL A 348 17.83 -15.71 -24.22
C VAL A 348 17.63 -15.94 -22.73
N GLU A 349 17.43 -14.87 -21.98
CA GLU A 349 17.36 -14.91 -20.52
C GLU A 349 15.93 -15.06 -20.01
N LEU A 350 14.97 -14.48 -20.75
CA LEU A 350 13.57 -14.47 -20.38
C LEU A 350 12.71 -14.76 -21.62
N VAL A 351 11.74 -15.66 -21.50
CA VAL A 351 10.71 -15.88 -22.52
C VAL A 351 9.36 -15.38 -22.02
N PHE A 352 8.74 -14.49 -22.80
CA PHE A 352 7.43 -13.91 -22.50
C PHE A 352 6.46 -14.10 -23.66
N ASN A 353 5.22 -14.50 -23.34
CA ASN A 353 4.21 -14.79 -24.35
C ASN A 353 3.78 -13.52 -25.12
N PHE A 354 3.96 -13.52 -26.44
CA PHE A 354 3.60 -12.39 -27.29
C PHE A 354 2.09 -12.16 -27.39
N ILE A 355 1.27 -13.20 -27.21
CA ILE A 355 -0.20 -13.11 -27.30
C ILE A 355 -0.73 -12.10 -26.28
N SER A 356 -0.15 -12.09 -25.08
CA SER A 356 -0.53 -11.21 -23.98
C SER A 356 -0.33 -9.73 -24.29
N LEU A 357 0.48 -9.37 -25.30
CA LEU A 357 0.71 -7.97 -25.68
C LEU A 357 -0.49 -7.34 -26.41
N HIS A 358 -1.17 -8.11 -27.26
CA HIS A 358 -2.29 -7.60 -28.06
C HIS A 358 -3.51 -7.23 -27.20
N ALA A 359 -3.76 -7.99 -26.13
CA ALA A 359 -4.85 -7.71 -25.20
C ALA A 359 -4.56 -6.52 -24.26
N ARG A 360 -3.29 -6.11 -24.16
CA ARG A 360 -2.80 -5.17 -23.14
C ARG A 360 -2.31 -3.85 -23.70
N SER A 361 -1.96 -3.81 -24.98
CA SER A 361 -1.54 -2.59 -25.68
C SER A 361 -0.39 -1.83 -25.01
N ASN A 362 0.54 -2.55 -24.38
CA ASN A 362 1.77 -2.00 -23.79
C ASN A 362 2.99 -2.26 -24.68
N PHE A 363 2.94 -1.71 -25.89
CA PHE A 363 3.96 -1.91 -26.92
C PHE A 363 5.27 -1.16 -26.62
N GLY A 364 5.32 -0.34 -25.57
CA GLY A 364 6.55 0.27 -25.07
C GLY A 364 7.64 -0.76 -24.82
N GLN A 365 7.34 -1.93 -24.26
CA GLN A 365 8.35 -2.97 -24.00
C GLN A 365 8.95 -3.60 -25.27
N ILE A 366 8.18 -3.67 -26.36
CA ILE A 366 8.68 -4.16 -27.65
C ILE A 366 9.64 -3.13 -28.24
N ARG A 367 9.29 -1.85 -28.14
CA ARG A 367 10.17 -0.74 -28.54
C ARG A 367 11.41 -0.68 -27.65
N GLU A 368 11.28 -0.90 -26.34
CA GLU A 368 12.41 -1.00 -25.40
C GLU A 368 13.37 -2.11 -25.83
N ALA A 369 12.87 -3.31 -26.12
CA ALA A 369 13.68 -4.43 -26.60
C ALA A 369 14.48 -4.07 -27.86
N VAL A 370 13.83 -3.48 -28.86
CA VAL A 370 14.50 -3.07 -30.12
C VAL A 370 15.54 -1.97 -29.86
N LEU A 371 15.19 -0.96 -29.06
CA LEU A 371 16.10 0.15 -28.73
C LEU A 371 17.29 -0.30 -27.87
N SER A 372 17.13 -1.34 -27.05
CA SER A 372 18.23 -1.92 -26.28
C SER A 372 19.28 -2.55 -27.21
N ARG A 373 18.87 -3.22 -28.29
CA ARG A 373 19.80 -3.80 -29.28
C ARG A 373 20.62 -2.71 -29.95
N ILE A 374 19.98 -1.58 -30.30
CA ILE A 374 20.67 -0.39 -30.80
C ILE A 374 21.63 0.18 -29.74
N ALA A 375 21.19 0.26 -28.48
CA ALA A 375 22.00 0.75 -27.36
C ALA A 375 23.29 -0.07 -27.19
N ARG A 376 23.17 -1.41 -27.23
CA ARG A 376 24.30 -2.35 -27.18
C ARG A 376 25.24 -2.17 -28.36
N ALA A 377 24.71 -2.08 -29.58
CA ALA A 377 25.52 -1.90 -30.78
C ALA A 377 26.31 -0.57 -30.77
N LYS A 378 25.75 0.47 -30.14
CA LYS A 378 26.41 1.77 -29.97
C LYS A 378 27.34 1.84 -28.74
N GLY A 379 27.21 0.90 -27.80
CA GLY A 379 27.90 0.97 -26.51
C GLY A 379 27.41 2.10 -25.60
N GLN A 380 26.19 2.60 -25.80
CA GLN A 380 25.63 3.74 -25.05
C GLN A 380 24.14 3.54 -24.80
N ALA A 381 23.68 3.91 -23.60
CA ALA A 381 22.25 3.92 -23.27
C ALA A 381 21.47 4.90 -24.17
N MET A 382 20.24 4.51 -24.53
CA MET A 382 19.30 5.34 -25.27
C MET A 382 18.45 6.15 -24.29
N ILE A 383 18.49 7.48 -24.40
CA ILE A 383 17.67 8.38 -23.58
C ILE A 383 16.44 8.80 -24.37
N ILE A 384 15.26 8.39 -23.92
CA ILE A 384 13.95 8.61 -24.53
C ILE A 384 13.03 9.29 -23.51
N PRO A 385 13.03 10.63 -23.42
CA PRO A 385 12.15 11.36 -22.51
C PRO A 385 10.66 11.08 -22.76
N PRO A 386 9.81 11.26 -21.73
CA PRO A 386 8.36 11.28 -21.86
C PRO A 386 7.85 12.04 -23.09
N PHE A 387 6.97 11.41 -23.87
CA PHE A 387 6.35 12.01 -25.05
C PHE A 387 7.33 12.37 -26.20
N GLN A 388 8.57 11.87 -26.15
CA GLN A 388 9.61 12.09 -27.15
C GLN A 388 10.09 10.78 -27.80
N ALA A 389 9.25 9.75 -27.85
CA ALA A 389 9.58 8.48 -28.48
C ALA A 389 9.90 8.65 -29.98
N PRO A 390 10.94 7.97 -30.48
CA PRO A 390 11.28 7.99 -31.89
C PRO A 390 10.17 7.34 -32.72
N ASP A 391 9.92 7.88 -33.91
CA ASP A 391 8.98 7.24 -34.84
C ASP A 391 9.56 5.92 -35.40
N GLY A 392 8.71 5.14 -36.07
CA GLY A 392 9.13 3.85 -36.62
C GLY A 392 10.20 3.96 -37.71
N GLN A 393 10.28 5.08 -38.44
CA GLN A 393 11.27 5.28 -39.50
C GLN A 393 12.63 5.58 -38.91
N GLN A 394 12.68 6.41 -37.86
CA GLN A 394 13.90 6.71 -37.13
C GLN A 394 14.50 5.45 -36.49
N ILE A 395 13.67 4.60 -35.88
CA ILE A 395 14.13 3.31 -35.33
C ILE A 395 14.73 2.43 -36.44
N ARG A 396 14.06 2.29 -37.60
CA ARG A 396 14.58 1.54 -38.75
C ARG A 396 15.92 2.06 -39.23
N THR A 397 16.07 3.39 -39.33
CA THR A 397 17.34 4.02 -39.70
C THR A 397 18.46 3.69 -38.70
N TRP A 398 18.18 3.72 -37.39
CA TRP A 398 19.16 3.35 -36.38
C TRP A 398 19.52 1.87 -36.41
N LEU A 399 18.55 0.97 -36.67
CA LEU A 399 18.82 -0.46 -36.88
C LEU A 399 19.77 -0.67 -38.07
N ALA A 400 19.47 -0.07 -39.22
CA ALA A 400 20.32 -0.16 -40.40
C ALA A 400 21.73 0.38 -40.15
N GLN A 401 21.86 1.52 -39.47
CA GLN A 401 23.15 2.14 -39.12
C GLN A 401 24.00 1.28 -38.16
N THR A 402 23.35 0.43 -37.36
CA THR A 402 24.02 -0.46 -36.40
C THR A 402 24.21 -1.88 -36.93
N GLY A 403 23.87 -2.13 -38.21
CA GLY A 403 23.98 -3.45 -38.83
C GLY A 403 22.95 -4.46 -38.33
N LEU A 404 21.90 -4.00 -37.63
CA LEU A 404 20.80 -4.81 -37.15
C LEU A 404 19.68 -4.89 -38.22
N PRO A 405 18.86 -5.94 -38.23
CA PRO A 405 17.75 -6.03 -39.16
C PRO A 405 16.74 -4.89 -38.97
N GLU A 406 16.27 -4.28 -40.06
CA GLU A 406 15.37 -3.12 -40.01
C GLU A 406 14.02 -3.43 -39.34
N ASP A 407 13.55 -4.68 -39.36
CA ASP A 407 12.34 -5.10 -38.66
C ASP A 407 12.54 -5.34 -37.15
N GLY A 408 13.78 -5.27 -36.65
CA GLY A 408 14.12 -5.47 -35.24
C GLY A 408 13.86 -6.89 -34.74
N MET A 409 13.71 -7.87 -35.64
CA MET A 409 13.44 -9.26 -35.29
C MET A 409 14.65 -10.15 -35.60
N GLU A 410 14.79 -11.27 -34.91
CA GLU A 410 15.89 -12.23 -35.09
C GLU A 410 15.33 -13.64 -35.28
N ILE A 411 16.08 -14.52 -35.96
CA ILE A 411 15.76 -15.95 -36.00
C ILE A 411 16.34 -16.59 -34.74
N LEU A 412 15.50 -17.28 -33.97
CA LEU A 412 15.93 -18.03 -32.79
C LEU A 412 16.12 -19.50 -33.11
N THR A 413 17.07 -20.14 -32.45
CA THR A 413 17.30 -21.59 -32.47
C THR A 413 16.79 -22.20 -31.16
N LEU A 414 16.00 -23.27 -31.23
CA LEU A 414 15.48 -23.96 -30.04
C LEU A 414 16.61 -24.74 -29.36
N GLY A 415 17.03 -24.32 -28.17
CA GLY A 415 18.22 -24.87 -27.53
C GLY A 415 19.51 -24.61 -28.33
N ARG A 416 20.64 -25.06 -27.80
CA ARG A 416 21.96 -24.79 -28.39
C ARG A 416 22.15 -25.36 -29.81
N ASN A 417 21.56 -26.52 -30.09
CA ASN A 417 21.74 -27.27 -31.35
C ASN A 417 20.42 -27.73 -31.98
N GLY A 418 19.27 -27.17 -31.56
CA GLY A 418 17.98 -27.60 -32.10
C GLY A 418 17.58 -26.89 -33.38
N LYS A 419 16.29 -26.92 -33.66
CA LYS A 419 15.73 -26.38 -34.90
C LYS A 419 15.53 -24.87 -34.80
N GLN A 420 15.80 -24.16 -35.89
CA GLN A 420 15.41 -22.75 -36.02
C GLN A 420 13.88 -22.59 -36.01
N LEU A 421 13.41 -21.54 -35.34
CA LEU A 421 12.01 -21.15 -35.41
C LEU A 421 11.63 -20.79 -36.85
N ALA A 422 10.44 -21.20 -37.27
CA ALA A 422 9.94 -20.93 -38.62
C ALA A 422 9.66 -19.44 -38.87
N ARG A 423 9.48 -18.66 -37.80
CA ARG A 423 9.25 -17.21 -37.85
C ARG A 423 10.27 -16.51 -36.96
N ARG A 424 10.65 -15.31 -37.38
CA ARG A 424 11.47 -14.40 -36.59
C ARG A 424 10.67 -13.86 -35.42
N ALA A 425 11.37 -13.50 -34.35
CA ALA A 425 10.79 -12.95 -33.13
C ALA A 425 11.52 -11.68 -32.73
N THR A 426 10.84 -10.77 -32.04
CA THR A 426 11.52 -9.66 -31.38
C THR A 426 12.26 -10.17 -30.16
N VAL A 427 13.54 -9.83 -30.08
CA VAL A 427 14.43 -10.18 -28.97
C VAL A 427 15.23 -8.95 -28.59
N GLY A 428 15.28 -8.65 -27.29
CA GLY A 428 16.01 -7.50 -26.79
C GLY A 428 15.97 -7.40 -25.29
N GLU A 429 16.85 -6.59 -24.74
CA GLU A 429 17.01 -6.44 -23.30
C GLU A 429 16.00 -5.45 -22.75
N VAL A 430 15.00 -6.00 -22.08
CA VAL A 430 13.93 -5.26 -21.41
C VAL A 430 14.30 -5.12 -19.95
N TYR A 431 13.97 -3.98 -19.33
CA TYR A 431 14.29 -3.77 -17.92
C TYR A 431 13.23 -4.39 -17.01
N TRP A 432 13.58 -5.52 -16.40
CA TRP A 432 12.71 -6.28 -15.50
C TRP A 432 13.18 -6.20 -14.05
N GLY A 433 12.24 -6.18 -13.12
CA GLY A 433 12.50 -6.27 -11.69
C GLY A 433 11.67 -7.35 -11.02
N ARG A 434 12.23 -7.91 -9.94
CA ARG A 434 11.57 -8.86 -9.06
C ARG A 434 10.80 -8.10 -7.99
N LEU A 435 9.52 -8.42 -7.82
CA LEU A 435 8.69 -7.81 -6.77
C LEU A 435 8.97 -8.48 -5.43
N PHE A 436 8.70 -7.79 -4.31
CA PHE A 436 8.68 -8.40 -2.97
C PHE A 436 7.60 -9.48 -2.80
N HIS A 437 6.78 -9.73 -3.83
CA HIS A 437 5.84 -10.83 -3.89
C HIS A 437 6.54 -12.15 -4.25
N VAL A 438 7.27 -12.70 -3.30
CA VAL A 438 7.97 -13.99 -3.42
C VAL A 438 7.07 -15.16 -3.05
N ALA A 439 7.24 -16.29 -3.74
CA ALA A 439 6.41 -17.48 -3.59
C ALA A 439 6.49 -18.06 -2.18
N ARG A 440 7.72 -18.15 -1.66
CA ARG A 440 8.02 -18.79 -0.38
C ARG A 440 7.29 -18.14 0.80
N GLU A 441 7.15 -16.82 0.79
CA GLU A 441 6.44 -16.07 1.84
C GLU A 441 4.92 -16.25 1.77
N LYS A 442 4.40 -16.81 0.66
CA LYS A 442 2.97 -17.08 0.46
C LYS A 442 2.60 -18.54 0.67
N LEU A 443 3.59 -19.42 0.81
CA LEU A 443 3.37 -20.81 1.16
C LEU A 443 3.22 -20.89 2.68
N TYR A 444 1.98 -20.96 3.13
CA TYR A 444 1.65 -21.04 4.54
C TYR A 444 0.67 -22.19 4.79
N VAL A 445 1.01 -23.01 5.79
CA VAL A 445 0.13 -24.06 6.31
C VAL A 445 -0.15 -23.69 7.77
N PRO A 446 -1.38 -23.27 8.11
CA PRO A 446 -1.73 -22.94 9.48
C PRO A 446 -1.57 -24.17 10.37
N THR A 447 -0.86 -24.00 11.49
CA THR A 447 -0.76 -25.03 12.55
C THR A 447 -1.60 -24.66 13.78
N ASP A 448 -2.19 -23.47 13.79
CA ASP A 448 -3.12 -23.01 14.80
C ASP A 448 -4.33 -22.28 14.17
N ASN A 449 -5.28 -21.92 15.02
CA ASN A 449 -6.56 -21.36 14.60
C ASN A 449 -6.50 -19.88 14.20
N LYS A 450 -5.39 -19.17 14.42
CA LYS A 450 -5.34 -17.70 14.26
C LYS A 450 -5.18 -17.25 12.82
N ASP A 451 -4.55 -18.09 11.99
CA ASP A 451 -4.20 -17.76 10.61
C ASP A 451 -4.78 -18.79 9.60
N ALA A 452 -5.81 -19.53 9.99
CA ALA A 452 -6.48 -20.51 9.14
C ALA A 452 -7.17 -19.86 7.93
N GLN A 453 -7.31 -20.60 6.82
CA GLN A 453 -8.03 -20.12 5.65
C GLN A 453 -9.50 -19.86 5.99
N LEU A 454 -9.98 -18.66 5.63
CA LEU A 454 -11.36 -18.29 5.80
C LEU A 454 -12.21 -18.88 4.67
N LEU A 455 -13.02 -19.89 5.01
CA LEU A 455 -14.11 -20.36 4.15
C LEU A 455 -15.34 -19.49 4.37
N ASN A 456 -15.89 -18.95 3.29
CA ASN A 456 -17.00 -18.02 3.32
C ASN A 456 -18.25 -18.60 2.63
N GLU A 457 -19.29 -17.77 2.53
CA GLU A 457 -20.57 -18.11 1.92
C GLU A 457 -20.44 -18.61 0.47
N TYR A 458 -19.54 -18.07 -0.33
CA TYR A 458 -19.32 -18.52 -1.71
C TYR A 458 -18.71 -19.92 -1.77
N ASP A 459 -17.78 -20.23 -0.88
CA ASP A 459 -17.18 -21.58 -0.78
C ASP A 459 -18.25 -22.61 -0.38
N TYR A 460 -19.12 -22.24 0.57
CA TYR A 460 -20.27 -23.05 0.96
C TYR A 460 -21.20 -23.32 -0.24
N TYR A 461 -21.57 -22.29 -1.00
CA TYR A 461 -22.45 -22.47 -2.16
C TYR A 461 -21.82 -23.31 -3.27
N ALA A 462 -20.52 -23.16 -3.53
CA ALA A 462 -19.80 -24.00 -4.48
C ALA A 462 -19.86 -25.48 -4.08
N LEU A 463 -19.70 -25.77 -2.79
CA LEU A 463 -19.83 -27.14 -2.27
C LEU A 463 -21.28 -27.65 -2.35
N CYS A 464 -22.27 -26.80 -2.10
CA CYS A 464 -23.68 -27.16 -2.25
C CYS A 464 -24.02 -27.54 -3.69
N GLU A 465 -23.56 -26.74 -4.66
CA GLU A 465 -23.76 -27.00 -6.09
C GLU A 465 -23.06 -28.29 -6.53
N ALA A 466 -21.89 -28.58 -5.97
CA ALA A 466 -21.17 -29.84 -6.18
C ALA A 466 -21.84 -31.04 -5.48
N GLY A 467 -22.86 -30.84 -4.63
CA GLY A 467 -23.49 -31.89 -3.82
C GLY A 467 -22.56 -32.47 -2.75
N ALA A 468 -21.51 -31.74 -2.35
CA ALA A 468 -20.47 -32.19 -1.45
C ALA A 468 -20.87 -32.03 0.03
N PHE A 469 -22.02 -32.58 0.42
CA PHE A 469 -22.61 -32.35 1.75
C PHE A 469 -21.73 -32.86 2.91
N ASN A 470 -21.04 -33.99 2.74
CA ASN A 470 -20.12 -34.48 3.77
C ASN A 470 -18.93 -33.54 3.96
N THR A 471 -18.41 -32.95 2.88
CA THR A 471 -17.34 -31.94 2.93
C THR A 471 -17.82 -30.65 3.57
N ILE A 472 -19.07 -30.25 3.36
CA ILE A 472 -19.68 -29.11 4.05
C ILE A 472 -19.73 -29.37 5.56
N LEU A 473 -20.23 -30.54 5.97
CA LEU A 473 -20.32 -30.92 7.37
C LEU A 473 -18.92 -30.96 8.02
N GLU A 474 -17.92 -31.47 7.30
CA GLU A 474 -16.54 -31.45 7.78
C GLU A 474 -16.01 -30.01 7.91
N LEU A 475 -16.01 -29.22 6.85
CA LEU A 475 -15.35 -27.91 6.83
C LEU A 475 -16.08 -26.83 7.67
N PHE A 476 -17.41 -26.86 7.71
CA PHE A 476 -18.24 -25.86 8.40
C PHE A 476 -18.77 -26.33 9.76
N ASN A 477 -18.46 -27.57 10.17
CA ASN A 477 -18.82 -28.09 11.49
C ASN A 477 -17.60 -28.65 12.24
N ALA A 478 -17.19 -29.88 11.93
CA ALA A 478 -16.19 -30.63 12.70
C ALA A 478 -14.76 -30.05 12.59
N GLY A 479 -14.40 -29.52 11.43
CA GLY A 479 -13.11 -28.91 11.13
C GLY A 479 -13.03 -27.42 11.47
N THR A 480 -14.04 -26.87 12.16
CA THR A 480 -14.03 -25.46 12.54
C THR A 480 -13.19 -25.22 13.79
N THR A 481 -12.48 -24.09 13.81
CA THR A 481 -11.60 -23.64 14.89
C THR A 481 -12.32 -23.28 16.18
N ASN A 482 -13.66 -23.20 16.15
CA ASN A 482 -14.52 -22.85 17.28
C ASN A 482 -15.16 -24.07 17.96
N SER A 483 -14.79 -25.29 17.56
CA SER A 483 -15.24 -26.52 18.23
C SER A 483 -14.36 -26.80 19.46
N ASP A 484 -14.97 -27.28 20.55
CA ASP A 484 -14.24 -27.66 21.77
C ASP A 484 -13.21 -28.79 21.50
N ASP A 485 -13.49 -29.60 20.48
CA ASP A 485 -12.65 -30.73 20.06
C ASP A 485 -11.60 -30.36 18.99
N SER A 486 -11.52 -29.10 18.55
CA SER A 486 -10.62 -28.68 17.45
C SER A 486 -9.17 -29.07 17.70
N ASN A 487 -8.75 -29.08 18.97
CA ASN A 487 -7.39 -29.42 19.38
C ASN A 487 -7.07 -30.92 19.38
N THR A 488 -8.10 -31.78 19.24
CA THR A 488 -7.95 -33.26 19.23
C THR A 488 -8.14 -33.86 17.84
N CYS A 489 -8.51 -33.03 16.85
CA CYS A 489 -8.76 -33.42 15.47
C CYS A 489 -7.61 -34.26 14.85
N ALA A 490 -6.35 -33.88 15.09
CA ALA A 490 -5.19 -34.64 14.61
C ALA A 490 -5.09 -36.05 15.24
N GLU A 491 -5.42 -36.18 16.53
CA GLU A 491 -5.44 -37.47 17.23
C GLU A 491 -6.59 -38.35 16.73
N GLN A 492 -7.76 -37.76 16.51
CA GLN A 492 -8.94 -38.46 15.96
C GLN A 492 -8.67 -39.01 14.56
N VAL A 493 -8.06 -38.23 13.67
CA VAL A 493 -7.62 -38.70 12.34
C VAL A 493 -6.64 -39.87 12.48
N ALA A 494 -5.67 -39.78 13.39
CA ALA A 494 -4.71 -40.85 13.64
C ALA A 494 -5.35 -42.14 14.20
N MET A 495 -6.46 -42.03 14.93
CA MET A 495 -7.20 -43.15 15.52
C MET A 495 -8.24 -43.80 14.60
N GLY A 496 -8.48 -43.25 13.40
CA GLY A 496 -9.33 -43.90 12.39
C GLY A 496 -10.40 -43.00 11.75
N GLY A 497 -10.44 -41.70 12.09
CA GLY A 497 -11.31 -40.72 11.45
C GLY A 497 -11.95 -39.74 12.43
N ILE A 498 -12.46 -38.63 11.91
CA ILE A 498 -13.22 -37.64 12.67
C ILE A 498 -14.70 -37.99 12.54
N GLU A 499 -15.39 -38.18 13.67
CA GLU A 499 -16.85 -38.27 13.66
C GLU A 499 -17.45 -36.89 13.39
N GLN A 500 -18.54 -36.84 12.61
CA GLN A 500 -19.19 -35.59 12.29
C GLN A 500 -19.87 -35.03 13.55
N ALA A 501 -19.59 -33.77 13.87
CA ALA A 501 -20.25 -33.07 14.97
C ALA A 501 -21.76 -33.00 14.72
N GLU A 502 -22.55 -33.23 15.77
CA GLU A 502 -24.01 -33.10 15.69
C GLU A 502 -24.43 -31.63 15.50
N ALA A 503 -25.66 -31.42 15.04
CA ALA A 503 -26.25 -30.09 15.02
C ALA A 503 -26.65 -29.65 16.45
N PRO A 504 -26.57 -28.35 16.77
CA PRO A 504 -26.17 -27.25 15.89
C PRO A 504 -24.66 -27.03 15.82
N SER A 505 -24.19 -26.43 14.72
CA SER A 505 -22.76 -26.13 14.55
C SER A 505 -22.21 -25.20 15.65
N PRO A 506 -20.90 -25.23 15.95
CA PRO A 506 -20.30 -24.38 16.98
C PRO A 506 -20.63 -22.89 16.82
N GLN A 507 -20.60 -22.35 15.60
CA GLN A 507 -20.99 -20.96 15.33
C GLN A 507 -22.47 -20.71 15.65
N PHE A 508 -23.36 -21.64 15.33
CA PHE A 508 -24.77 -21.50 15.65
C PHE A 508 -25.01 -21.62 17.17
N SER A 509 -24.31 -22.52 17.85
CA SER A 509 -24.30 -22.62 19.31
C SER A 509 -23.85 -21.32 19.99
N LEU A 510 -22.78 -20.70 19.47
CA LEU A 510 -22.32 -19.39 19.94
C LEU A 510 -23.36 -18.29 19.69
N LEU A 511 -24.01 -18.28 18.51
CA LEU A 511 -25.11 -17.36 18.23
C LEU A 511 -26.25 -17.54 19.24
N MET A 512 -26.66 -18.78 19.54
CA MET A 512 -27.68 -19.05 20.55
C MET A 512 -27.27 -18.56 21.94
N LYS A 513 -26.01 -18.75 22.37
CA LYS A 513 -25.47 -18.22 23.64
C LYS A 513 -25.55 -16.70 23.68
N ASN A 514 -25.14 -16.01 22.62
CA ASN A 514 -25.16 -14.54 22.54
C ASN A 514 -26.58 -13.97 22.54
N LEU A 515 -27.52 -14.64 21.87
CA LEU A 515 -28.94 -14.25 21.89
C LEU A 515 -29.57 -14.44 23.27
N ALA A 516 -29.20 -15.51 23.99
CA ALA A 516 -29.69 -15.75 25.34
C ALA A 516 -29.27 -14.64 26.33
N VAL A 517 -28.10 -14.03 26.17
CA VAL A 517 -27.66 -12.86 26.95
C VAL A 517 -28.63 -11.67 26.82
N ALA A 518 -29.22 -11.50 25.64
CA ALA A 518 -30.23 -10.48 25.38
C ALA A 518 -31.67 -10.91 25.75
N GLY A 519 -31.86 -12.07 26.38
CA GLY A 519 -33.18 -12.60 26.73
C GLY A 519 -33.93 -13.24 25.56
N ILE A 520 -33.21 -13.61 24.50
CA ILE A 520 -33.77 -14.27 23.32
C ILE A 520 -33.37 -15.74 23.34
N GLN A 521 -34.32 -16.62 23.64
CA GLN A 521 -34.12 -18.06 23.57
C GLN A 521 -34.37 -18.54 22.15
N VAL A 522 -33.45 -19.36 21.66
CA VAL A 522 -33.57 -20.07 20.40
C VAL A 522 -33.92 -21.53 20.69
N GLU A 523 -34.99 -22.02 20.07
CA GLU A 523 -35.40 -23.43 20.12
C GLU A 523 -35.34 -24.00 18.70
N LEU A 524 -34.56 -25.07 18.52
CA LEU A 524 -34.44 -25.81 17.27
C LEU A 524 -35.16 -27.15 17.40
N ASN A 525 -36.24 -27.35 16.64
CA ASN A 525 -37.00 -28.60 16.61
C ASN A 525 -37.09 -29.10 15.17
N GLU A 526 -36.34 -30.16 14.84
CA GLU A 526 -36.25 -30.82 13.52
C GLU A 526 -36.14 -29.84 12.32
N ASN A 527 -37.26 -29.28 11.84
CA ASN A 527 -37.32 -28.36 10.71
C ASN A 527 -37.78 -26.94 11.08
N ARG A 528 -37.85 -26.61 12.37
CA ARG A 528 -38.37 -25.33 12.84
C ARG A 528 -37.41 -24.66 13.80
N LEU A 529 -36.99 -23.46 13.41
CA LEU A 529 -36.33 -22.51 14.29
C LEU A 529 -37.40 -21.59 14.91
N SER A 530 -37.45 -21.53 16.23
CA SER A 530 -38.33 -20.62 16.96
C SER A 530 -37.56 -19.77 17.96
N PHE A 531 -38.03 -18.53 18.13
CA PHE A 531 -37.46 -17.57 19.04
C PHE A 531 -38.51 -17.22 20.10
N ARG A 532 -38.10 -17.21 21.37
CA ARG A 532 -38.94 -16.82 22.50
C ARG A 532 -38.21 -15.80 23.36
N LEU A 533 -38.97 -14.86 23.90
CA LEU A 533 -38.47 -13.96 24.93
C LEU A 533 -38.55 -14.62 26.30
N GLN A 534 -37.47 -14.58 27.03
CA GLN A 534 -37.41 -14.99 28.43
C GLN A 534 -36.37 -14.15 29.17
N GLU A 535 -36.41 -14.17 30.50
CA GLU A 535 -35.32 -13.58 31.26
C GLU A 535 -34.00 -14.29 30.93
N PRO A 536 -32.88 -13.55 30.79
CA PRO A 536 -31.58 -14.17 30.55
C PRO A 536 -31.29 -15.22 31.62
N PRO A 537 -30.83 -16.42 31.26
CA PRO A 537 -30.57 -17.49 32.22
C PRO A 537 -29.37 -17.15 33.11
N GLY A 538 -29.42 -17.57 34.38
CA GLY A 538 -28.30 -17.43 35.33
C GLY A 538 -28.15 -16.03 35.93
N THR A 539 -26.90 -15.65 36.21
CA THR A 539 -26.58 -14.32 36.76
C THR A 539 -26.80 -13.25 35.71
N THR A 540 -27.41 -12.13 36.10
CA THR A 540 -27.70 -11.01 35.22
C THR A 540 -27.07 -9.71 35.74
N LEU A 541 -26.64 -8.84 34.85
CA LEU A 541 -26.33 -7.45 35.16
C LEU A 541 -27.61 -6.60 35.10
N SER A 542 -27.94 -5.90 36.17
CA SER A 542 -28.95 -4.84 36.14
C SER A 542 -28.35 -3.58 35.52
N LEU A 543 -29.02 -3.04 34.50
CA LEU A 543 -28.56 -1.84 33.81
C LEU A 543 -28.96 -0.58 34.60
N ALA A 544 -28.01 0.34 34.78
CA ALA A 544 -28.20 1.64 35.42
C ALA A 544 -29.21 2.51 34.66
N GLN A 545 -29.29 2.34 33.34
CA GLN A 545 -30.33 2.89 32.49
C GLN A 545 -30.91 1.82 31.57
N PRO A 546 -32.24 1.76 31.37
CA PRO A 546 -32.84 0.85 30.39
C PRO A 546 -32.36 1.16 28.97
N ILE A 547 -32.03 0.13 28.20
CA ILE A 547 -31.63 0.25 26.79
C ILE A 547 -32.72 -0.35 25.89
N ALA A 548 -32.83 0.14 24.65
CA ALA A 548 -33.79 -0.42 23.70
C ALA A 548 -33.42 -1.86 23.31
N HIS A 549 -34.41 -2.75 23.21
CA HIS A 549 -34.18 -4.11 22.76
C HIS A 549 -33.85 -4.13 21.25
N PRO A 550 -32.76 -4.78 20.83
CA PRO A 550 -32.23 -4.66 19.46
C PRO A 550 -33.21 -5.12 18.36
N TRP A 551 -34.09 -6.08 18.67
CA TRP A 551 -35.07 -6.61 17.69
C TRP A 551 -36.50 -6.14 17.94
N LEU A 552 -36.77 -5.48 19.07
CA LEU A 552 -38.14 -5.16 19.49
C LEU A 552 -38.21 -3.69 19.83
N ARG A 553 -38.63 -2.89 18.85
CA ARG A 553 -38.67 -1.42 18.92
C ARG A 553 -39.43 -0.86 20.13
N ASN A 554 -40.33 -1.65 20.73
CA ASN A 554 -41.18 -1.25 21.85
C ASN A 554 -40.81 -1.94 23.19
N HIS A 555 -39.69 -2.66 23.26
CA HIS A 555 -39.23 -3.31 24.49
C HIS A 555 -37.92 -2.68 24.95
N THR A 556 -37.75 -2.58 26.26
CA THR A 556 -36.52 -2.11 26.89
C THR A 556 -35.92 -3.22 27.73
N LEU A 557 -34.61 -3.35 27.66
CA LEU A 557 -33.81 -4.22 28.50
C LEU A 557 -33.44 -3.43 29.76
N THR A 558 -33.85 -3.96 30.91
CA THR A 558 -33.43 -3.47 32.24
C THR A 558 -32.37 -4.38 32.86
N ARG A 559 -32.23 -5.59 32.34
CA ARG A 559 -31.26 -6.61 32.75
C ARG A 559 -30.74 -7.32 31.51
N ILE A 560 -29.48 -7.73 31.55
CA ILE A 560 -28.83 -8.57 30.54
C ILE A 560 -28.11 -9.73 31.22
N GLY A 561 -27.88 -10.82 30.49
CA GLY A 561 -27.02 -11.91 30.95
C GLY A 561 -25.56 -11.45 31.12
N VAL A 562 -24.81 -12.14 31.96
CA VAL A 562 -23.36 -11.93 32.10
C VAL A 562 -22.63 -12.55 30.90
N CYS A 563 -21.70 -11.82 30.28
CA CYS A 563 -20.88 -12.33 29.18
C CYS A 563 -19.44 -11.80 29.28
N GLU A 564 -18.70 -12.28 30.28
CA GLU A 564 -17.33 -11.82 30.58
C GLU A 564 -16.32 -12.13 29.46
N GLU A 565 -16.65 -13.03 28.54
CA GLU A 565 -15.82 -13.36 27.38
C GLU A 565 -15.82 -12.23 26.31
N LEU A 566 -16.77 -11.29 26.37
CA LEU A 566 -16.88 -10.19 25.40
C LEU A 566 -16.26 -8.88 25.93
N PRO A 567 -15.30 -8.26 25.22
CA PRO A 567 -14.73 -6.97 25.61
C PRO A 567 -15.79 -5.86 25.79
N GLU A 568 -16.84 -5.88 24.98
CA GLU A 568 -17.96 -4.93 25.04
C GLU A 568 -18.73 -5.02 26.37
N TYR A 569 -18.78 -6.20 26.97
CA TYR A 569 -19.40 -6.40 28.28
C TYR A 569 -18.61 -5.68 29.38
N HIS A 570 -17.28 -5.66 29.31
CA HIS A 570 -16.45 -4.88 30.25
C HIS A 570 -16.61 -3.38 30.06
N ALA A 571 -16.68 -2.91 28.81
CA ALA A 571 -16.98 -1.50 28.52
C ALA A 571 -18.35 -1.10 29.10
N LEU A 572 -19.35 -1.97 28.93
CA LEU A 572 -20.67 -1.79 29.52
C LEU A 572 -20.62 -1.79 31.05
N LEU A 573 -19.92 -2.71 31.71
CA LEU A 573 -19.75 -2.73 33.17
C LEU A 573 -19.18 -1.40 33.68
N ASN A 574 -18.13 -0.90 33.02
CA ASN A 574 -17.52 0.39 33.37
C ASN A 574 -18.50 1.55 33.20
N ALA A 575 -19.24 1.59 32.09
CA ALA A 575 -20.26 2.60 31.83
C ALA A 575 -21.44 2.51 32.80
N ASN A 576 -21.79 1.30 33.25
CA ASN A 576 -22.89 1.02 34.17
C ASN A 576 -22.53 1.35 35.63
N THR A 577 -21.23 1.43 35.94
CA THR A 577 -20.70 1.82 37.26
C THR A 577 -20.52 3.33 37.39
N ARG A 578 -20.31 4.02 36.25
CA ARG A 578 -20.30 5.48 36.15
C ARG A 578 -21.73 6.01 36.15
#